data_AF-A0A2N1QC91-F1
#
_entry.id   AF-A0A2N1QC91-F1
#
_cell.length_a   1.000
_cell.length_b   1.000
_cell.length_c   1.000
_cell.angle_alpha   90.00
_cell.angle_beta   90.00
_cell.angle_gamma   90.00
#
_symmetry.space_group_name_H-M   'P 1'
#
loop_
_entity.id
_entity.type
_entity.pdbx_description
1 polymer ?
#
loop_
_entity_poly.entity_id
_entity_poly.type
_entity_poly.pdbx_seq_one_letter_code
_entity_poly.pdbx_strand_id
1 'polypeptide(L)'
;MRALIFENPEFSFEVGENMHVLEENFIRSLMLLKFLTDKILNRFKELNISDEEFKNKHIAYSDLHMTLCHNAIFQARKLYEASLRDGLTEPEWLKLKGLREEITHARDIASQEIKKIADLNSELIPILNKLSLHIFEKNKIQDDPYFDSFSKVYLEDINKL
;
A
#
# COMPACT_ATOMS: atom_id res chain seq x y z
N MET A 1 -4.46 -39.43 26.13
CA MET A 1 -4.98 -38.05 25.92
C MET A 1 -5.12 -37.87 24.42
N ARG A 2 -6.33 -38.04 23.86
CA ARG A 2 -6.60 -37.99 22.41
C ARG A 2 -6.77 -36.53 22.00
N ALA A 3 -5.95 -36.05 21.07
CA ALA A 3 -6.14 -34.76 20.43
C ALA A 3 -7.39 -34.84 19.56
N LEU A 4 -8.33 -33.93 19.78
CA LEU A 4 -9.47 -33.70 18.90
C LEU A 4 -8.95 -32.98 17.66
N ILE A 5 -8.85 -33.71 16.55
CA ILE A 5 -8.70 -33.14 15.21
C ILE A 5 -10.12 -32.72 14.80
N PHE A 6 -10.36 -31.41 14.71
CA PHE A 6 -11.52 -30.88 14.01
C PHE A 6 -11.18 -30.86 12.53
N GLU A 7 -11.52 -31.94 11.83
CA GLU A 7 -11.67 -31.92 10.38
C GLU A 7 -12.98 -31.20 10.08
N ASN A 8 -12.89 -29.95 9.63
CA ASN A 8 -14.02 -29.24 9.05
C ASN A 8 -13.90 -29.37 7.52
N PRO A 9 -14.76 -30.17 6.84
CA PRO A 9 -14.54 -30.55 5.44
C PRO A 9 -15.11 -29.55 4.41
N GLU A 10 -15.48 -28.32 4.80
CA GLU A 10 -16.14 -27.36 3.90
C GLU A 10 -15.30 -26.13 3.50
N PHE A 11 -13.97 -26.23 3.54
CA PHE A 11 -13.13 -25.18 2.94
C PHE A 11 -11.98 -25.78 2.12
N SER A 12 -12.35 -26.44 1.02
CA SER A 12 -11.44 -26.53 -0.12
C SER A 12 -11.40 -25.16 -0.80
N PHE A 13 -10.59 -24.25 -0.25
CA PHE A 13 -10.26 -22.99 -0.93
C PHE A 13 -9.34 -23.30 -2.11
N GLU A 14 -9.77 -22.96 -3.32
CA GLU A 14 -8.91 -23.02 -4.50
C GLU A 14 -7.78 -22.01 -4.35
N VAL A 15 -6.55 -22.51 -4.24
CA VAL A 15 -5.32 -21.75 -3.97
C VAL A 15 -5.05 -20.67 -5.03
N GLY A 16 -5.64 -20.79 -6.23
CA GLY A 16 -5.51 -19.83 -7.33
C GLY A 16 -6.34 -18.55 -7.18
N GLU A 17 -7.56 -18.63 -6.65
CA GLU A 17 -8.45 -17.45 -6.55
C GLU A 17 -7.99 -16.45 -5.48
N ASN A 18 -7.44 -16.94 -4.36
CA ASN A 18 -6.96 -16.08 -3.27
C ASN A 18 -5.70 -15.27 -3.61
N MET A 19 -4.86 -15.75 -4.55
CA MET A 19 -3.64 -15.05 -4.95
C MET A 19 -3.95 -13.76 -5.73
N HIS A 20 -4.94 -13.82 -6.63
CA HIS A 20 -5.40 -12.65 -7.39
C HIS A 20 -5.99 -11.58 -6.47
N VAL A 21 -6.75 -11.99 -5.44
CA VAL A 21 -7.34 -11.08 -4.45
C VAL A 21 -6.28 -10.30 -3.66
N LEU A 22 -5.15 -10.93 -3.30
CA LEU A 22 -4.07 -10.24 -2.58
C LEU A 22 -3.35 -9.22 -3.46
N GLU A 23 -3.06 -9.58 -4.71
CA GLU A 23 -2.46 -8.68 -5.69
C GLU A 23 -3.39 -7.50 -6.00
N GLU A 24 -4.69 -7.75 -6.20
CA GLU A 24 -5.71 -6.70 -6.33
C GLU A 24 -5.73 -5.76 -5.12
N ASN A 25 -5.78 -6.30 -3.89
CA ASN A 25 -5.80 -5.48 -2.68
C ASN A 25 -4.56 -4.59 -2.56
N PHE A 26 -3.39 -5.10 -2.97
CA PHE A 26 -2.18 -4.31 -3.04
C PHE A 26 -2.30 -3.18 -4.06
N ILE A 27 -2.75 -3.47 -5.29
CA ILE A 27 -2.91 -2.46 -6.34
C ILE A 27 -3.93 -1.39 -5.91
N ARG A 28 -5.06 -1.78 -5.31
CA ARG A 28 -6.06 -0.86 -4.75
C ARG A 28 -5.47 0.09 -3.72
N SER A 29 -4.67 -0.44 -2.80
CA SER A 29 -3.99 0.35 -1.79
C SER A 29 -3.03 1.37 -2.42
N LEU A 30 -2.28 0.96 -3.44
CA LEU A 30 -1.35 1.84 -4.14
C LEU A 30 -2.06 2.94 -4.93
N MET A 31 -3.18 2.62 -5.59
CA MET A 31 -4.01 3.61 -6.28
C MET A 31 -4.57 4.65 -5.32
N LEU A 32 -5.05 4.23 -4.15
CA LEU A 32 -5.53 5.15 -3.11
C LEU A 32 -4.43 6.09 -2.63
N LEU A 33 -3.26 5.50 -2.33
CA LEU A 33 -2.08 6.24 -1.89
C LEU A 33 -1.71 7.28 -2.94
N LYS A 34 -1.59 6.88 -4.21
CA LYS A 34 -1.26 7.80 -5.30
C LYS A 34 -2.24 8.96 -5.40
N PHE A 35 -3.55 8.67 -5.44
CA PHE A 35 -4.56 9.72 -5.56
C PHE A 35 -4.45 10.74 -4.41
N LEU A 36 -4.36 10.26 -3.17
CA LEU A 36 -4.30 11.14 -2.01
C LEU A 36 -2.97 11.90 -1.93
N THR A 37 -1.85 11.28 -2.28
CA THR A 37 -0.56 11.96 -2.41
C THR A 37 -0.64 13.07 -3.45
N ASP A 38 -1.23 12.83 -4.62
CA ASP A 38 -1.39 13.85 -5.67
C ASP A 38 -2.28 15.01 -5.19
N LYS A 39 -3.39 14.72 -4.50
CA LYS A 39 -4.29 15.74 -3.89
C LYS A 39 -3.54 16.59 -2.85
N ILE A 40 -2.75 15.96 -1.98
CA ILE A 40 -1.94 16.64 -0.96
C ILE A 40 -0.90 17.54 -1.62
N LEU A 41 -0.15 17.02 -2.60
CA LEU A 41 0.91 17.76 -3.29
C LEU A 41 0.35 18.97 -4.04
N ASN A 42 -0.82 18.83 -4.68
CA ASN A 42 -1.50 19.94 -5.33
C ASN A 42 -1.90 21.01 -4.30
N ARG A 43 -2.52 20.60 -3.20
CA ARG A 43 -2.93 21.53 -2.14
C ARG A 43 -1.73 22.24 -1.50
N PHE A 44 -0.64 21.53 -1.27
CA PHE A 44 0.59 22.10 -0.74
C PHE A 44 1.17 23.17 -1.68
N LYS A 45 1.22 22.88 -2.99
CA LYS A 45 1.67 23.84 -4.01
C LYS A 45 0.77 25.07 -4.11
N GLU A 46 -0.56 24.90 -4.03
CA GLU A 46 -1.52 26.01 -4.06
C GLU A 46 -1.35 26.99 -2.89
N LEU A 47 -1.06 26.46 -1.70
CA LEU A 47 -0.95 27.25 -0.48
C LEU A 47 0.36 28.06 -0.44
N ASN A 48 1.40 27.62 -1.15
CA ASN A 48 2.72 28.27 -1.19
C ASN A 48 3.28 28.60 0.21
N ILE A 49 3.12 27.65 1.13
CA ILE A 49 3.63 27.72 2.50
C ILE A 49 4.79 26.75 2.70
N SER A 50 5.53 26.88 3.82
CA SER A 50 6.61 25.94 4.13
C SER A 50 6.07 24.56 4.52
N ASP A 51 6.89 23.52 4.39
CA ASP A 51 6.56 22.15 4.83
C ASP A 51 6.10 22.10 6.29
N GLU A 52 6.79 22.85 7.15
CA GLU A 52 6.53 22.88 8.59
C GLU A 52 5.21 23.59 8.90
N GLU A 53 4.93 24.68 8.19
CA GLU A 53 3.65 25.36 8.30
C GLU A 53 2.49 24.51 7.77
N PHE A 54 2.70 23.80 6.66
CA PHE A 54 1.71 22.88 6.12
C PHE A 54 1.38 21.77 7.11
N LYS A 55 2.38 21.15 7.74
CA LYS A 55 2.16 20.12 8.76
C LYS A 55 1.35 20.64 9.94
N ASN A 56 1.71 21.80 10.47
CA ASN A 56 1.05 22.35 11.65
C ASN A 56 -0.40 22.78 11.40
N LYS A 57 -0.69 23.31 10.19
CA LYS A 57 -2.03 23.81 9.84
C LYS A 57 -2.92 22.78 9.15
N HIS A 58 -2.33 21.73 8.58
CA HIS A 58 -3.00 20.74 7.75
C HIS A 58 -2.67 19.30 8.19
N ILE A 59 -2.63 19.08 9.51
CA ILE A 59 -2.27 17.80 10.15
C ILE A 59 -3.00 16.60 9.52
N ALA A 60 -4.31 16.75 9.25
CA ALA A 60 -5.13 15.69 8.65
C ALA A 60 -4.59 15.18 7.31
N TYR A 61 -3.96 16.02 6.49
CA TYR A 61 -3.35 15.60 5.23
C TYR A 61 -2.07 14.77 5.47
N SER A 62 -1.30 15.11 6.51
CA SER A 62 -0.13 14.33 6.93
C SER A 62 -0.56 12.96 7.47
N ASP A 63 -1.53 12.93 8.38
CA ASP A 63 -2.03 11.70 9.01
C ASP A 63 -2.64 10.73 7.98
N LEU A 64 -3.43 11.27 7.05
CA LEU A 64 -4.05 10.48 6.00
C LEU A 64 -2.99 9.86 5.07
N HIS A 65 -1.98 10.65 4.68
CA HIS A 65 -0.88 10.14 3.86
C HIS A 65 -0.12 9.00 4.56
N MET A 66 0.25 9.21 5.82
CA MET A 66 0.95 8.19 6.61
C MET A 66 0.13 6.90 6.74
N THR A 67 -1.17 7.02 7.00
CA THR A 67 -2.09 5.88 7.09
C THR A 67 -2.11 5.06 5.80
N LEU A 68 -2.07 5.70 4.64
CA LEU A 68 -2.04 5.00 3.36
C LEU A 68 -0.68 4.38 3.06
N CYS A 69 0.42 5.04 3.43
CA CYS A 69 1.75 4.43 3.36
C CYS A 69 1.79 3.16 4.22
N HIS A 70 1.26 3.19 5.45
CA HIS A 70 1.12 2.01 6.30
C HIS A 70 0.31 0.91 5.63
N ASN A 71 -0.84 1.25 5.06
CA ASN A 71 -1.69 0.29 4.37
C ASN A 71 -0.97 -0.34 3.17
N ALA A 72 -0.26 0.45 2.35
CA ALA A 72 0.49 -0.05 1.20
C ALA A 72 1.62 -1.01 1.62
N ILE A 73 2.39 -0.67 2.66
CA ILE A 73 3.40 -1.55 3.25
C ILE A 73 2.75 -2.84 3.75
N PHE A 74 1.61 -2.74 4.43
CA PHE A 74 0.89 -3.89 4.96
C PHE A 74 0.40 -4.85 3.86
N GLN A 75 -0.19 -4.32 2.78
CA GLN A 75 -0.60 -5.16 1.65
C GLN A 75 0.60 -5.80 0.95
N ALA A 76 1.69 -5.07 0.74
CA ALA A 76 2.92 -5.64 0.16
C ALA A 76 3.47 -6.80 1.02
N ARG A 77 3.38 -6.68 2.35
CA ARG A 77 3.82 -7.74 3.27
C ARG A 77 2.94 -8.98 3.24
N LYS A 78 1.64 -8.84 2.99
CA LYS A 78 0.76 -10.01 2.77
C LYS A 78 1.18 -10.82 1.54
N LEU A 79 1.59 -10.15 0.45
CA LEU A 79 2.13 -10.82 -0.73
C LEU A 79 3.37 -11.64 -0.37
N TYR A 80 4.30 -11.04 0.38
CA TYR A 80 5.50 -11.73 0.83
C TYR A 80 5.18 -12.96 1.69
N GLU A 81 4.24 -12.83 2.63
CA GLU A 81 3.81 -13.90 3.55
C GLU A 81 3.08 -15.03 2.81
N ALA A 82 2.34 -14.70 1.74
CA ALA A 82 1.68 -15.66 0.85
C ALA A 82 2.64 -16.33 -0.16
N SER A 83 3.95 -16.13 -0.03
CA SER A 83 4.98 -16.63 -0.97
C SER A 83 4.89 -16.04 -2.39
N LEU A 84 4.18 -14.92 -2.56
CA LEU A 84 4.15 -14.10 -3.77
C LEU A 84 5.27 -13.05 -3.69
N ARG A 85 6.52 -13.53 -3.67
CA ARG A 85 7.72 -12.72 -3.41
C ARG A 85 8.43 -12.22 -4.67
N ASP A 86 7.85 -12.48 -5.83
CA ASP A 86 8.34 -12.02 -7.12
C ASP A 86 8.21 -10.48 -7.26
N GLY A 87 8.98 -9.90 -8.18
CA GLY A 87 8.94 -8.46 -8.50
C GLY A 87 9.89 -7.56 -7.69
N LEU A 88 10.34 -7.98 -6.51
CA LEU A 88 11.32 -7.25 -5.70
C LEU A 88 12.55 -8.10 -5.36
N THR A 89 13.67 -7.43 -5.12
CA THR A 89 14.90 -8.04 -4.60
C THR A 89 14.78 -8.27 -3.09
N GLU A 90 15.56 -9.21 -2.55
CA GLU A 90 15.55 -9.47 -1.10
C GLU A 90 15.85 -8.22 -0.24
N PRO A 91 16.80 -7.33 -0.59
CA PRO A 91 17.01 -6.08 0.14
C PRO A 91 15.78 -5.16 0.15
N GLU A 92 15.02 -5.08 -0.94
CA GLU A 92 13.79 -4.28 -1.01
C GLU A 92 12.70 -4.88 -0.11
N TRP A 93 12.58 -6.21 -0.09
CA TRP A 93 11.68 -6.91 0.84
C TRP A 93 12.05 -6.71 2.32
N LEU A 94 13.35 -6.78 2.63
CA LEU A 94 13.86 -6.51 3.97
C LEU A 94 13.63 -5.05 4.37
N LYS A 95 13.71 -4.11 3.43
CA LYS A 95 13.38 -2.71 3.68
C LYS A 95 11.90 -2.52 4.02
N LEU A 96 10.99 -3.16 3.27
CA LEU A 96 9.54 -3.13 3.60
C LEU A 96 9.25 -3.77 4.97
N LYS A 97 9.99 -4.83 5.33
CA LYS A 97 9.91 -5.43 6.67
C LYS A 97 10.36 -4.45 7.75
N GLY A 98 11.51 -3.80 7.58
CA GLY A 98 12.03 -2.81 8.52
C GLY A 98 11.06 -1.65 8.73
N LEU A 99 10.52 -1.09 7.65
CA LEU A 99 9.50 -0.04 7.72
C LEU A 99 8.26 -0.49 8.50
N ARG A 100 7.77 -1.72 8.28
CA ARG A 100 6.64 -2.27 9.05
C ARG A 100 6.96 -2.42 10.54
N GLU A 101 8.16 -2.87 10.87
CA GLU A 101 8.60 -3.06 12.25
C GLU A 101 8.73 -1.70 12.97
N GLU A 102 9.28 -0.69 12.30
CA GLU A 102 9.32 0.69 12.79
C GLU A 102 7.91 1.20 13.11
N ILE A 103 6.95 1.00 12.20
CA ILE A 103 5.55 1.40 12.39
C ILE A 103 4.90 0.66 13.56
N THR A 104 5.07 -0.67 13.62
CA THR A 104 4.40 -1.53 14.62
C THR A 104 4.94 -1.30 16.02
N HIS A 105 6.20 -0.91 16.14
CA HIS A 105 6.89 -0.73 17.42
C HIS A 105 7.20 0.73 17.72
N ALA A 106 6.56 1.68 17.05
CA ALA A 106 6.72 3.10 17.30
C ALA A 106 6.26 3.47 18.73
N ARG A 107 7.22 3.80 19.60
CA ARG A 107 6.97 4.12 21.03
C ARG A 107 6.89 5.62 21.32
N ASP A 108 7.45 6.44 20.43
CA ASP A 108 7.45 7.89 20.55
C ASP A 108 6.86 8.55 19.29
N ILE A 109 6.44 9.80 19.42
CA ILE A 109 5.81 10.58 18.34
C ILE A 109 6.74 10.66 17.12
N ALA A 110 8.04 10.80 17.33
CA ALA A 110 9.02 10.88 16.25
C ALA A 110 9.16 9.57 15.45
N SER A 111 8.88 8.42 16.07
CA SER A 111 8.84 7.10 15.42
C SER A 111 7.47 6.80 14.80
N GLN A 112 6.40 7.44 15.28
CA GLN A 112 5.03 7.33 14.73
C GLN A 112 4.85 8.24 13.51
N GLU A 113 5.48 9.40 13.54
CA GLU A 113 5.73 10.24 12.37
C GLU A 113 6.81 9.53 11.55
N ILE A 114 6.42 8.54 10.75
CA ILE A 114 7.33 7.96 9.77
C ILE A 114 8.02 9.14 9.06
N LYS A 115 9.36 9.07 8.91
CA LYS A 115 10.23 10.06 8.23
C LYS A 115 9.45 10.96 7.27
N LYS A 116 9.67 12.28 7.30
CA LYS A 116 9.00 13.33 6.48
C LYS A 116 8.37 12.76 5.20
N ILE A 117 7.14 13.15 4.86
CA ILE A 117 6.43 12.78 3.61
C ILE A 117 7.37 12.68 2.38
N ALA A 118 8.31 13.61 2.23
CA ALA A 118 9.34 13.59 1.19
C ALA A 118 10.32 12.39 1.25
N ASP A 119 10.83 12.05 2.44
CA ASP A 119 11.76 10.93 2.65
C ASP A 119 11.07 9.59 2.35
N LEU A 120 9.85 9.39 2.86
CA LEU A 120 9.07 8.21 2.52
C LEU A 120 8.71 8.15 1.05
N ASN A 121 8.32 9.25 0.44
CA ASN A 121 8.00 9.25 -0.98
C ASN A 121 9.23 8.93 -1.83
N SER A 122 10.42 9.38 -1.43
CA SER A 122 11.66 9.05 -2.13
C SER A 122 12.12 7.59 -1.93
N GLU A 123 11.79 6.97 -0.79
CA GLU A 123 12.29 5.65 -0.42
C GLU A 123 11.28 4.51 -0.65
N LEU A 124 10.00 4.73 -0.34
CA LEU A 124 8.92 3.73 -0.35
C LEU A 124 8.24 3.64 -1.71
N ILE A 125 7.86 4.78 -2.30
CA ILE A 125 7.08 4.82 -3.55
C ILE A 125 7.81 4.11 -4.71
N PRO A 126 9.14 4.25 -4.91
CA PRO A 126 9.83 3.49 -5.95
C PRO A 126 9.72 1.97 -5.78
N ILE A 127 9.80 1.48 -4.54
CA ILE A 127 9.67 0.04 -4.24
C ILE A 127 8.23 -0.43 -4.53
N LEU A 128 7.24 0.33 -4.07
CA LEU A 128 5.83 -0.01 -4.31
C LEU A 128 5.47 0.03 -5.80
N ASN A 129 6.00 1.01 -6.56
CA ASN A 129 5.79 1.12 -8.00
C ASN A 129 6.46 -0.01 -8.78
N LYS A 130 7.63 -0.46 -8.35
CA LYS A 130 8.29 -1.62 -8.95
C LYS A 130 7.46 -2.89 -8.76
N LEU A 131 6.93 -3.10 -7.55
CA LEU A 131 6.08 -4.24 -7.25
C LEU A 131 4.76 -4.19 -8.04
N SER A 132 4.13 -3.02 -8.17
CA SER A 132 2.90 -2.90 -8.96
C SER A 132 3.12 -3.14 -10.44
N LEU A 133 4.21 -2.61 -11.01
CA LEU A 133 4.59 -2.87 -12.40
C LEU A 133 4.77 -4.37 -12.65
N HIS A 134 5.48 -5.07 -11.76
CA HIS A 134 5.64 -6.52 -11.85
C HIS A 134 4.30 -7.26 -11.83
N ILE A 135 3.40 -6.90 -10.91
CA ILE A 135 2.05 -7.49 -10.83
C ILE A 135 1.24 -7.23 -12.11
N PHE A 136 1.35 -6.02 -12.69
CA PHE A 136 0.72 -5.69 -13.97
C PHE A 136 1.23 -6.53 -15.13
N GLU A 137 2.55 -6.69 -15.22
CA GLU A 137 3.20 -7.48 -16.28
C GLU A 137 2.88 -8.98 -16.12
N LYS A 138 2.97 -9.52 -14.90
CA LYS A 138 2.67 -10.91 -14.56
C LYS A 138 1.25 -11.31 -14.96
N ASN A 139 0.28 -10.45 -14.68
CA ASN A 139 -1.13 -10.71 -14.95
C ASN A 139 -1.58 -10.23 -16.35
N LYS A 140 -0.66 -9.70 -17.18
CA LYS A 140 -0.96 -9.14 -18.51
C LYS A 140 -2.13 -8.15 -18.49
N ILE A 141 -2.18 -7.31 -17.46
CA ILE A 141 -3.28 -6.36 -17.20
C ILE A 141 -3.40 -5.27 -18.28
N GLN A 142 -2.46 -5.20 -19.24
CA GLN A 142 -2.51 -4.26 -20.37
C GLN A 142 -3.74 -4.44 -21.29
N ASP A 143 -4.44 -5.58 -21.22
CA ASP A 143 -5.65 -5.88 -22.01
C ASP A 143 -6.86 -6.30 -21.14
N ASP A 144 -6.83 -6.11 -19.81
CA ASP A 144 -7.92 -6.55 -18.92
C ASP A 144 -9.04 -5.49 -18.80
N PRO A 145 -10.24 -5.73 -19.39
CA PRO A 145 -11.36 -4.79 -19.30
C PRO A 145 -11.84 -4.57 -17.86
N TYR A 146 -11.60 -5.54 -16.98
CA TYR A 146 -11.96 -5.46 -15.57
C TYR A 146 -11.09 -4.46 -14.83
N PHE A 147 -9.80 -4.36 -15.17
CA PHE A 147 -8.89 -3.41 -14.53
C PHE A 147 -9.09 -1.96 -15.02
N ASP A 148 -9.42 -1.76 -16.30
CA ASP A 148 -9.78 -0.45 -16.84
C ASP A 148 -11.10 0.05 -16.24
N SER A 149 -12.10 -0.83 -16.18
CA SER A 149 -13.36 -0.60 -15.46
C SER A 149 -13.09 -0.26 -13.98
N PHE A 150 -12.26 -1.08 -13.33
CA PHE A 150 -11.91 -0.93 -11.93
C PHE A 150 -11.22 0.40 -11.64
N SER A 151 -10.20 0.75 -12.42
CA SER A 151 -9.47 2.01 -12.30
C SER A 151 -10.37 3.21 -12.52
N LYS A 152 -11.27 3.14 -13.51
CA LYS A 152 -12.19 4.23 -13.85
C LYS A 152 -13.25 4.46 -12.78
N VAL A 153 -13.94 3.40 -12.34
CA VAL A 153 -14.96 3.48 -11.25
C VAL A 153 -14.31 3.96 -9.96
N TYR A 154 -13.15 3.42 -9.62
CA TYR A 154 -12.42 3.79 -8.41
C TYR A 154 -11.99 5.27 -8.40
N LEU A 155 -11.44 5.77 -9.50
CA LEU A 155 -11.10 7.18 -9.65
C LEU A 155 -12.33 8.09 -9.65
N GLU A 156 -13.45 7.65 -10.24
CA GLU A 156 -14.71 8.41 -10.21
C GLU A 156 -15.29 8.53 -8.79
N ASP A 157 -15.31 7.45 -8.02
CA ASP A 157 -15.87 7.45 -6.65
C ASP A 157 -15.03 8.27 -5.68
N ILE A 158 -13.71 8.22 -5.84
CA ILE A 158 -12.79 9.04 -5.06
C ILE A 158 -12.95 10.54 -5.37
N ASN A 159 -13.20 10.91 -6.63
CA ASN A 159 -13.40 12.31 -7.01
C ASN A 159 -14.74 12.89 -6.54
N LYS A 160 -15.70 12.05 -6.15
CA LYS A 160 -17.00 12.47 -5.60
C LYS A 160 -16.97 12.73 -4.09
N LEU A 161 -15.87 12.39 -3.40
CA LEU A 161 -15.62 12.62 -1.96
C LEU A 161 -14.84 13.92 -1.71
#